data_AF-A0A6N9DX99-F1
#
_entry.id   AF-A0A6N9DX99-F1
#
_cell.length_a   1.000
_cell.length_b   1.000
_cell.length_c   1.000
_cell.angle_alpha   90.00
_cell.angle_beta   90.00
_cell.angle_gamma   90.00
#
_symmetry.space_group_name_H-M   'P 1'
#
loop_
_entity.id
_entity.type
_entity.pdbx_description
1 polymer ?
#
loop_
_entity_poly.entity_id
_entity_poly.type
_entity_poly.pdbx_seq_one_letter_code
_entity_poly.pdbx_strand_id
1 'polypeptide(L)' 'MRTTKPITISLPTNILRETERIAKEEVRTRTDVIRDALNQYVVSRRWQRLRQWGAQTAERLELKTEEDLQQFLDLRGL' A
#
# COMPACT_ATOMS: atom_id res chain seq x y z
N MET A 1 -24.83 -0.42 -7.64
CA MET A 1 -23.99 -1.29 -8.50
C MET A 1 -22.97 -2.00 -7.62
N ARG A 2 -22.79 -3.32 -7.72
CA ARG A 2 -21.73 -4.03 -6.97
C ARG A 2 -20.40 -3.79 -7.68
N THR A 3 -19.42 -3.21 -6.98
CA THR A 3 -18.08 -2.88 -7.48
C THR A 3 -17.06 -4.00 -7.30
N THR A 4 -17.50 -5.21 -6.96
CA THR A 4 -16.63 -6.36 -6.64
C THR A 4 -16.88 -7.53 -7.58
N LYS A 5 -15.80 -8.22 -7.98
CA LYS A 5 -15.82 -9.46 -8.77
C LYS A 5 -15.32 -10.63 -7.90
N PRO A 6 -15.99 -11.79 -7.89
CA PRO A 6 -15.53 -12.95 -7.12
C PRO A 6 -14.25 -13.52 -7.75
N ILE A 7 -13.39 -14.06 -6.91
CA ILE A 7 -12.17 -14.79 -7.32
C ILE A 7 -12.11 -16.11 -6.55
N THR A 8 -11.53 -17.13 -7.16
CA THR A 8 -11.19 -18.40 -6.52
C THR A 8 -9.67 -18.49 -6.43
N ILE A 9 -9.15 -18.76 -5.24
CA ILE A 9 -7.72 -18.92 -4.98
C ILE A 9 -7.48 -20.14 -4.11
N SER A 10 -6.36 -20.82 -4.32
CA SER A 10 -5.86 -21.87 -3.43
C SER A 10 -4.82 -21.27 -2.49
N LEU A 11 -4.94 -21.55 -1.20
CA LEU A 11 -4.00 -21.10 -0.17
C LEU A 11 -3.32 -22.31 0.48
N PRO A 12 -2.04 -22.20 0.87
CA PRO A 12 -1.39 -23.20 1.72
C PRO A 12 -2.20 -23.44 3.00
N THR A 13 -2.32 -24.70 3.43
CA THR A 13 -3.17 -25.11 4.55
C THR A 13 -2.82 -24.37 5.85
N ASN A 14 -1.53 -24.14 6.11
CA ASN A 14 -1.07 -23.40 7.28
C ASN A 14 -1.56 -21.94 7.26
N ILE A 15 -1.53 -21.27 6.11
CA ILE A 15 -1.97 -19.88 5.94
C ILE A 15 -3.49 -19.78 6.09
N LEU A 16 -4.24 -20.74 5.53
CA LEU A 16 -5.69 -20.76 5.69
C LEU A 16 -6.09 -20.92 7.16
N ARG A 17 -5.46 -21.85 7.89
CA ARG A 17 -5.70 -22.06 9.33
C ARG A 17 -5.44 -20.79 10.15
N GLU A 18 -4.34 -20.11 9.85
CA GLU A 18 -3.98 -18.88 10.54
C GLU A 18 -4.97 -17.74 10.23
N THR A 19 -5.40 -17.64 8.98
CA THR A 19 -6.44 -16.67 8.56
C THR A 19 -7.76 -16.93 9.30
N GLU A 20 -8.15 -18.19 9.46
CA GLU A 20 -9.36 -18.57 10.21
C GLU A 20 -9.23 -18.26 11.71
N ARG A 21 -8.04 -18.43 12.29
CA ARG A 21 -7.74 -18.04 13.68
C ARG A 21 -7.91 -16.53 13.88
N ILE A 22 -7.26 -15.73 13.04
CA ILE A 22 -7.34 -14.26 13.07
C ILE A 22 -8.79 -13.79 12.90
N ALA A 23 -9.50 -14.36 11.93
CA ALA A 23 -10.91 -14.03 11.70
C ALA A 23 -11.78 -14.29 12.94
N LYS A 24 -11.52 -15.39 13.66
CA LYS A 24 -12.23 -15.71 14.91
C LYS A 24 -11.90 -14.72 16.03
N GLU A 25 -10.63 -14.37 16.19
CA GLU A 25 -10.16 -13.44 17.22
C GLU A 25 -10.70 -12.02 17.00
N GLU A 26 -10.79 -11.58 15.75
CA GLU A 26 -11.28 -10.25 15.38
C GLU A 26 -12.82 -10.19 15.21
N VAL A 27 -13.54 -11.31 15.33
CA VAL A 27 -14.99 -11.40 15.06
C VAL A 27 -15.32 -10.95 13.62
N ARG A 28 -14.56 -11.47 12.65
CA ARG A 28 -14.65 -11.14 11.22
C ARG A 28 -14.76 -12.39 10.37
N THR A 29 -15.07 -12.23 9.08
CA THR A 29 -15.04 -13.35 8.13
C THR A 29 -13.65 -13.58 7.56
N ARG A 30 -13.36 -14.83 7.13
CA ARG A 30 -12.11 -15.16 6.40
C ARG A 30 -11.89 -14.25 5.20
N THR A 31 -12.96 -13.90 4.49
CA THR A 31 -12.90 -13.09 3.27
C THR A 31 -12.52 -11.66 3.58
N ASP A 32 -12.94 -11.12 4.73
CA ASP A 32 -12.58 -9.77 5.13
C ASP A 32 -11.10 -9.67 5.48
N VAL A 33 -10.56 -10.64 6.22
CA VAL A 33 -9.12 -10.73 6.52
C VAL A 33 -8.29 -10.82 5.23
N ILE A 34 -8.68 -11.70 4.30
CA ILE A 34 -7.99 -11.86 3.01
C ILE A 34 -8.07 -10.56 2.19
N ARG A 35 -9.24 -9.92 2.13
CA ARG A 35 -9.42 -8.68 1.37
C ARG A 35 -8.58 -7.55 1.93
N ASP A 36 -8.52 -7.41 3.25
CA ASP A 36 -7.71 -6.39 3.92
C ASP A 36 -6.22 -6.62 3.67
N ALA A 37 -5.75 -7.86 3.80
CA ALA A 37 -4.36 -8.21 3.53
C ALA A 37 -3.96 -7.86 2.08
N LEU A 38 -4.82 -8.19 1.10
CA LEU A 38 -4.60 -7.83 -0.30
C LEU A 38 -4.58 -6.31 -0.51
N ASN A 39 -5.50 -5.58 0.14
CA ASN A 39 -5.54 -4.12 0.04
C ASN A 39 -4.28 -3.47 0.63
N GLN A 40 -3.85 -3.91 1.81
CA GLN A 40 -2.61 -3.46 2.44
C GLN A 40 -1.39 -3.75 1.54
N TYR A 41 -1.33 -4.93 0.92
CA TYR A 41 -0.26 -5.26 -0.02
C TYR A 41 -0.24 -4.32 -1.25
N VAL A 42 -1.40 -4.05 -1.86
CA VAL A 42 -1.48 -3.15 -3.02
C VAL A 42 -1.10 -1.72 -2.64
N VAL A 43 -1.62 -1.21 -1.52
CA VAL A 43 -1.36 0.15 -1.03
C VAL A 43 0.12 0.31 -0.67
N SER A 44 0.69 -0.61 0.09
CA SER A 44 2.12 -0.57 0.46
C SER A 44 3.03 -0.60 -0.77
N ARG A 45 2.72 -1.44 -1.76
CA ARG A 45 3.48 -1.51 -3.02
C ARG A 45 3.35 -0.25 -3.87
N ARG A 46 2.20 0.44 -3.82
CA ARG A 46 2.03 1.77 -4.44
C ARG A 46 2.89 2.81 -3.74
N TRP A 47 2.86 2.85 -2.40
CA TRP A 47 3.67 3.78 -1.61
C TRP A 47 5.17 3.56 -1.77
N GLN A 48 5.62 2.31 -1.84
CA GLN A 48 7.03 1.99 -2.09
C GLN A 48 7.51 2.56 -3.42
N ARG A 49 6.71 2.41 -4.49
CA ARG A 49 7.03 2.99 -5.81
C ARG A 49 7.06 4.51 -5.78
N LEU A 50 6.10 5.15 -5.12
CA LEU A 50 6.08 6.60 -4.96
C LEU A 50 7.30 7.12 -4.21
N ARG A 51 7.70 6.44 -3.12
CA ARG A 51 8.90 6.81 -2.37
C ARG A 51 10.18 6.65 -3.18
N GLN A 52 10.31 5.56 -3.95
CA GLN A 52 11.46 5.36 -4.83
C GLN A 52 11.54 6.46 -5.89
N TRP A 53 10.42 6.77 -6.54
CA TRP A 53 10.34 7.85 -7.52
C TRP A 53 10.63 9.22 -6.89
N GLY A 54 10.09 9.49 -5.71
CA GLY A 54 10.32 10.73 -4.97
C GLY A 54 11.80 10.89 -4.59
N ALA A 55 12.44 9.84 -4.09
CA ALA A 55 13.86 9.85 -3.76
C ALA A 55 14.75 10.12 -4.99
N GLN A 56 14.48 9.43 -6.11
CA GLN A 56 15.18 9.68 -7.38
C GLN A 56 14.96 11.10 -7.91
N THR A 57 13.75 11.64 -7.70
CA THR A 57 13.43 13.01 -8.12
C THR A 57 14.14 14.04 -7.25
N ALA A 58 14.18 13.84 -5.94
CA ALA A 58 14.92 14.69 -5.00
C ALA A 58 16.42 14.68 -5.31
N GLU A 59 17.00 13.50 -5.56
CA GLU A 59 18.41 13.37 -5.96
C GLU A 59 18.71 14.13 -7.27
N ARG A 60 17.88 13.94 -8.30
CA ARG A 60 18.04 14.64 -9.60
C ARG A 60 17.89 16.16 -9.50
N LEU A 61 17.10 16.64 -8.55
CA LEU A 61 16.84 18.05 -8.33
C LEU A 61 17.70 18.63 -7.20
N GLU A 62 18.63 17.84 -6.65
CA GLU A 62 19.49 18.19 -5.52
C GLU A 62 18.74 18.69 -4.26
N LEU A 63 17.48 18.26 -4.10
CA LEU A 63 16.64 18.62 -2.96
C LEU A 63 17.02 17.75 -1.75
N LYS A 64 17.67 18.34 -0.75
CA LYS A 64 18.14 17.64 0.45
C LYS A 64 17.33 18.03 1.68
N THR A 65 16.79 19.23 1.70
CA THR A 65 15.97 19.74 2.80
C THR A 65 14.61 20.21 2.34
N GLU A 66 13.74 20.50 3.32
CA GLU A 66 12.44 21.07 3.08
C GLU A 66 12.55 22.51 2.54
N GLU A 67 13.58 23.24 2.95
CA GLU A 67 13.90 24.57 2.41
C GLU A 67 14.31 24.51 0.93
N ASP A 68 15.10 23.52 0.51
CA ASP A 68 15.44 23.34 -0.91
C ASP A 68 14.17 23.10 -1.74
N LEU A 69 13.26 22.29 -1.22
CA LEU A 69 11.97 22.02 -1.86
C LEU A 69 11.11 23.28 -1.96
N GLN A 70 11.01 24.05 -0.87
CA GLN A 70 10.22 25.29 -0.86
C GLN A 70 10.79 26.30 -1.87
N GLN A 71 12.11 26.51 -1.89
CA GLN A 71 12.76 27.37 -2.86
C GLN A 71 12.51 26.89 -4.30
N PHE A 72 12.59 25.58 -4.55
CA PHE A 72 12.30 25.01 -5.86
C PHE A 72 10.84 25.27 -6.30
N LEU A 73 9.87 25.17 -5.39
CA LEU A 73 8.46 25.44 -5.67
C LEU A 73 8.21 26.94 -5.93
N ASP A 74 8.76 27.81 -5.09
CA ASP A 74 8.66 29.27 -5.23
C ASP A 74 9.24 29.74 -6.57
N LEU A 75 10.38 29.18 -7.00
CA LEU A 75 10.99 29.45 -8.31
C LEU A 75 10.12 29.02 -9.50
N ARG A 76 9.23 28.04 -9.29
CA ARG A 76 8.32 27.51 -10.32
C ARG A 76 6.92 28.14 -10.27
N GLY A 77 6.64 29.00 -9.28
CA GLY A 77 5.33 29.62 -9.06
C GLY A 77 4.23 28.61 -8.72
N LEU A 78 4.59 27.53 -8.01
CA LEU A 78 3.70 26.46 -7.56
C LEU A 78 3.34 26.61 -6.08
#